data_AF-F9ER58-F1
#
_entry.id   AF-F9ER58-F1
#
_cell.length_a   1.000
_cell.length_b   1.000
_cell.length_c   1.000
_cell.angle_alpha   90.00
_cell.angle_beta   90.00
_cell.angle_gamma   90.00
#
_symmetry.space_group_name_H-M   'P 1'
#
loop_
_entity.id
_entity.type
_entity.pdbx_description
1 polymer ?
#
loop_
_entity_poly.entity_id
_entity_poly.type
_entity_poly.pdbx_seq_one_letter_code
_entity_poly.pdbx_strand_id
1 'polypeptide(L)'
;FIREKLNEKDLIEFEKIWFKKEDGDYDNSLRLLSEYLYNYYQKEVVLLIDEYDNPLIVANQNGYYKEAINFYRNLYSSALKTNPNLKMGVLTGIVQVAKEGIFSGLNNVITYNILGNDFETFLV
;
A
#
# COMPACT_ATOMS: atom_id res chain seq x y z
N PHE A 1 -20.82 -2.74 -9.61
CA PHE A 1 -19.90 -3.27 -10.63
C PHE A 1 -19.00 -4.40 -10.11
N ILE A 2 -17.94 -4.14 -9.32
CA ILE A 2 -17.05 -5.22 -8.83
C ILE A 2 -17.78 -6.13 -7.81
N ARG A 3 -18.54 -5.51 -6.91
CA ARG A 3 -19.34 -6.16 -5.86
C ARG A 3 -20.28 -7.26 -6.38
N GLU A 4 -20.83 -7.10 -7.58
CA GLU A 4 -21.78 -8.05 -8.20
C GLU A 4 -21.11 -9.34 -8.70
N LYS A 5 -19.78 -9.36 -8.80
CA LYS A 5 -19.00 -10.53 -9.24
C LYS A 5 -18.21 -11.19 -8.12
N LEU A 6 -18.25 -10.64 -6.91
CA LEU A 6 -17.65 -11.26 -5.73
C LEU A 6 -18.49 -12.47 -5.31
N ASN A 7 -17.82 -13.54 -4.89
CA ASN A 7 -18.49 -14.62 -4.17
C ASN A 7 -18.94 -14.14 -2.78
N GLU A 8 -19.77 -14.92 -2.10
CA GLU A 8 -20.33 -14.54 -0.79
C GLU A 8 -19.25 -14.22 0.26
N LYS A 9 -18.18 -15.02 0.31
CA LYS A 9 -17.10 -14.83 1.28
C LYS A 9 -16.36 -13.51 1.04
N ASP A 10 -15.98 -13.25 -0.20
CA ASP A 10 -15.26 -12.03 -0.58
C ASP A 10 -16.13 -10.80 -0.42
N LEU A 11 -17.44 -10.93 -0.66
CA LEU A 11 -18.41 -9.87 -0.42
C LEU A 11 -18.47 -9.48 1.05
N ILE A 12 -18.50 -10.47 1.96
CA ILE A 12 -18.52 -10.21 3.41
C ILE A 12 -17.26 -9.45 3.85
N GLU A 13 -16.07 -9.88 3.40
CA GLU A 13 -14.81 -9.22 3.75
C GLU A 13 -14.72 -7.82 3.13
N PHE A 14 -15.13 -7.66 1.87
CA PHE A 14 -15.24 -6.36 1.22
C PHE A 14 -16.15 -5.41 2.01
N GLU A 15 -17.32 -5.89 2.45
CA GLU A 15 -18.29 -5.08 3.20
C GLU A 15 -17.79 -4.69 4.58
N LYS A 16 -17.04 -5.55 5.28
CA LYS A 16 -16.41 -5.18 6.56
C LYS A 16 -15.50 -3.96 6.40
N ILE A 17 -14.65 -3.95 5.38
CA ILE A 17 -13.74 -2.84 5.10
C ILE A 17 -14.53 -1.62 4.60
N TRP A 18 -15.47 -1.81 3.66
CA TRP A 18 -16.26 -0.73 3.05
C TRP A 18 -17.11 0.03 4.08
N PHE A 19 -17.77 -0.70 4.99
CA PHE A 19 -18.57 -0.11 6.07
C PHE A 19 -17.76 0.26 7.31
N LYS A 20 -16.42 0.14 7.26
CA LYS A 20 -15.51 0.47 8.34
C LYS A 20 -15.82 -0.25 9.66
N LYS A 21 -16.14 -1.54 9.58
CA LYS A 21 -16.37 -2.37 10.78
C LYS A 21 -15.07 -2.58 11.55
N GLU A 22 -15.17 -2.72 12.87
CA GLU A 22 -14.00 -2.91 13.74
C GLU A 22 -13.24 -4.20 13.44
N ASP A 23 -13.94 -5.24 12.98
CA ASP A 23 -13.38 -6.56 12.63
C ASP A 23 -12.92 -6.66 11.16
N GLY A 24 -12.83 -5.54 10.45
CA GLY A 24 -12.31 -5.49 9.08
C GLY A 24 -10.80 -5.76 9.02
N ASP A 25 -10.37 -6.57 8.05
CA ASP A 25 -8.95 -6.83 7.80
C ASP A 25 -8.31 -5.67 7.02
N TYR A 26 -8.05 -4.56 7.71
CA TYR A 26 -7.45 -3.36 7.11
C TYR A 26 -6.01 -3.59 6.66
N ASP A 27 -5.24 -4.41 7.36
CA ASP A 27 -3.87 -4.78 7.00
C ASP A 27 -3.82 -5.47 5.62
N ASN A 28 -4.85 -6.20 5.22
CA ASN A 28 -4.93 -6.83 3.90
C ASN A 28 -5.77 -6.05 2.88
N SER A 29 -6.33 -4.90 3.24
CA SER A 29 -7.33 -4.20 2.42
C SER A 29 -6.86 -3.90 0.99
N LEU A 30 -5.63 -3.42 0.80
CA LEU A 30 -5.07 -3.16 -0.55
C LEU A 30 -4.80 -4.45 -1.33
N ARG A 31 -4.34 -5.52 -0.66
CA ARG A 31 -4.15 -6.84 -1.29
C ARG A 31 -5.49 -7.40 -1.76
N LEU A 32 -6.51 -7.38 -0.91
CA LEU A 32 -7.86 -7.83 -1.25
C LEU A 32 -8.45 -7.01 -2.39
N LEU A 33 -8.32 -5.67 -2.35
CA LEU A 33 -8.78 -4.83 -3.44
C LEU A 33 -8.11 -5.19 -4.78
N SER A 34 -6.79 -5.41 -4.78
CA SER A 34 -6.07 -5.81 -5.99
C SER A 34 -6.51 -7.19 -6.51
N GLU A 35 -6.82 -8.13 -5.62
CA GLU A 35 -7.36 -9.44 -5.95
C GLU A 35 -8.76 -9.32 -6.59
N TYR A 36 -9.63 -8.49 -6.03
CA TYR A 36 -10.96 -8.23 -6.59
C TYR A 36 -10.91 -7.57 -7.96
N LEU A 37 -10.00 -6.61 -8.15
CA LEU A 37 -9.77 -5.96 -9.45
C LEU A 37 -9.23 -6.95 -10.48
N TYR A 38 -8.25 -7.78 -10.11
CA TYR A 38 -7.72 -8.81 -10.98
C TYR A 38 -8.79 -9.81 -11.39
N ASN A 39 -9.55 -10.34 -10.43
CA ASN A 39 -10.62 -11.31 -10.69
C ASN A 39 -11.69 -10.74 -11.62
N TYR A 40 -11.98 -9.44 -11.52
CA TYR A 40 -12.97 -8.80 -12.37
C TYR A 40 -12.43 -8.50 -13.78
N TYR A 41 -11.28 -7.83 -13.87
CA TYR A 41 -10.75 -7.31 -15.14
C TYR A 41 -9.81 -8.28 -15.86
N GLN A 42 -9.39 -9.36 -15.19
CA GLN A 42 -8.42 -10.34 -15.68
C GLN A 42 -7.09 -9.69 -16.10
N LYS A 43 -6.66 -8.67 -15.34
CA LYS A 43 -5.44 -7.90 -15.56
C LYS A 43 -4.72 -7.65 -14.25
N GLU A 44 -3.41 -7.79 -14.26
CA GLU A 44 -2.53 -7.44 -13.14
C GLU A 44 -2.72 -5.96 -12.76
N VAL A 45 -2.76 -5.67 -11.47
CA VAL A 45 -3.03 -4.34 -10.91
C VAL A 45 -1.74 -3.54 -10.80
N VAL A 46 -1.80 -2.25 -11.12
CA VAL A 46 -0.73 -1.30 -10.80
C VAL A 46 -1.17 -0.46 -9.60
N LEU A 47 -0.36 -0.44 -8.55
CA LEU A 47 -0.64 0.34 -7.35
C LEU A 47 0.22 1.61 -7.36
N LEU A 48 -0.41 2.78 -7.38
CA LEU A 48 0.25 4.08 -7.31
C LEU A 48 -0.15 4.73 -5.99
N ILE A 49 0.82 4.96 -5.10
CA ILE A 49 0.60 5.56 -3.78
C ILE A 49 1.42 6.83 -3.70
N ASP A 50 0.73 7.95 -3.66
CA ASP A 50 1.37 9.23 -3.42
C ASP A 50 1.42 9.56 -1.93
N GLU A 51 2.46 10.30 -1.54
CA GLU A 51 2.72 10.75 -0.17
C GLU A 51 2.57 9.63 0.88
N TYR A 52 3.20 8.47 0.63
CA TYR A 52 3.07 7.29 1.51
C TYR A 52 3.49 7.57 2.98
N ASP A 53 4.32 8.58 3.18
CA ASP A 53 4.90 9.02 4.43
C ASP A 53 4.06 10.05 5.20
N ASN A 54 3.13 10.75 4.53
CA ASN A 54 2.28 11.77 5.15
C ASN A 54 1.50 11.25 6.37
N PRO A 55 0.87 10.06 6.34
CA PRO A 55 0.19 9.52 7.51
C PRO A 55 1.12 9.27 8.71
N LEU A 56 2.39 8.94 8.47
CA LEU A 56 3.38 8.76 9.53
C LEU A 56 3.83 10.09 10.13
N ILE A 57 3.94 11.14 9.32
CA ILE A 57 4.22 12.51 9.79
C ILE A 57 3.11 12.94 10.75
N VAL A 58 1.84 12.78 10.35
CA VAL A 58 0.68 13.10 11.19
C VAL A 58 0.68 12.25 12.46
N ALA A 59 0.96 10.95 12.35
CA ALA A 59 1.03 10.07 13.51
C ALA A 59 2.12 10.46 14.52
N ASN A 60 3.28 10.91 14.03
CA ASN A 60 4.36 11.41 14.87
C ASN A 60 3.96 12.68 15.62
N GLN A 61 3.29 13.62 14.95
CA GLN A 61 2.80 14.86 15.57
C GLN A 61 1.76 14.61 16.67
N ASN A 62 0.98 13.53 16.54
CA ASN A 62 -0.11 13.19 17.46
C ASN A 62 0.25 12.05 18.44
N GLY A 63 1.51 11.58 18.45
CA GLY A 63 2.00 10.63 19.45
C GLY A 63 1.68 9.15 19.23
N TYR A 64 1.22 8.74 18.04
CA TYR A 64 0.87 7.34 17.70
C TYR A 64 1.71 6.78 16.53
N TYR A 65 2.93 7.27 16.37
CA TYR A 65 3.84 6.86 15.29
C TYR A 65 4.08 5.35 15.25
N LYS A 66 4.23 4.71 16.41
CA LYS A 66 4.57 3.28 16.51
C LYS A 66 3.42 2.39 16.01
N GLU A 67 2.19 2.77 16.32
CA GLU A 67 0.96 2.12 15.87
C GLU A 67 0.82 2.29 14.36
N ALA A 68 0.99 3.52 13.88
CA ALA A 68 0.88 3.84 12.46
C ALA A 68 1.93 3.11 11.61
N ILE A 69 3.21 3.13 12.01
CA ILE A 69 4.26 2.47 11.23
C ILE A 69 4.08 0.96 11.16
N ASN A 70 3.57 0.33 12.24
CA ASN A 70 3.25 -1.09 12.23
C ASN A 70 2.11 -1.39 11.26
N PHE A 71 1.03 -0.60 11.29
CA PHE A 71 -0.09 -0.72 10.38
C PHE A 71 0.34 -0.58 8.91
N TYR A 72 1.01 0.52 8.57
CA TYR A 72 1.44 0.77 7.18
C TYR A 72 2.46 -0.26 6.69
N ARG A 73 3.37 -0.72 7.56
CA ARG A 73 4.27 -1.82 7.22
C ARG A 73 3.50 -3.08 6.84
N ASN A 74 2.47 -3.45 7.60
CA ASN A 74 1.65 -4.63 7.29
C ASN A 74 0.85 -4.42 6.00
N LEU A 75 0.19 -3.27 5.87
CA LEU A 75 -0.59 -2.87 4.70
C LEU A 75 0.20 -2.98 3.39
N TYR A 76 1.36 -2.33 3.36
CA TYR A 76 2.20 -2.31 2.16
C TYR A 76 2.93 -3.64 1.96
N SER A 77 3.34 -4.35 3.02
CA SER A 77 3.94 -5.69 2.88
C SER A 77 2.96 -6.68 2.26
N SER A 78 1.70 -6.68 2.72
CA SER A 78 0.65 -7.54 2.17
C SER A 78 0.37 -7.24 0.70
N ALA A 79 0.29 -5.95 0.34
CA ALA A 79 -0.02 -5.51 -1.01
C ALA A 79 1.15 -5.66 -2.01
N LEU A 80 2.41 -5.49 -1.57
CA LEU A 80 3.57 -5.38 -2.46
C LEU A 80 4.50 -6.61 -2.46
N LYS A 81 4.60 -7.37 -1.34
CA LYS A 81 5.54 -8.50 -1.22
C LYS A 81 4.98 -9.81 -1.75
N THR A 82 3.74 -10.14 -1.36
CA THR A 82 3.15 -11.47 -1.53
C THR A 82 1.91 -11.44 -2.41
N ASN A 83 1.86 -10.51 -3.36
CA ASN A 83 0.67 -10.26 -4.16
C ASN A 83 0.85 -10.71 -5.62
N PRO A 84 0.37 -11.90 -5.99
CA PRO A 84 0.48 -12.40 -7.37
C PRO A 84 -0.39 -11.62 -8.36
N ASN A 85 -1.33 -10.81 -7.86
CA ASN A 85 -2.23 -10.01 -8.68
C ASN A 85 -1.65 -8.64 -9.04
N LEU A 86 -0.49 -8.29 -8.49
CA LEU A 86 0.15 -7.00 -8.68
C LEU A 86 1.20 -7.06 -9.79
N LYS A 87 1.08 -6.16 -10.77
CA LYS A 87 2.10 -5.94 -11.78
C LYS A 87 3.32 -5.25 -11.20
N MET A 88 3.07 -4.12 -10.55
CA MET A 88 4.06 -3.26 -9.92
C MET A 88 3.40 -2.28 -8.96
N GLY A 89 4.16 -1.84 -7.96
CA GLY A 89 3.81 -0.73 -7.08
C GLY A 89 4.78 0.43 -7.27
N VAL A 90 4.25 1.65 -7.33
CA VAL A 90 5.03 2.90 -7.29
C VAL A 90 4.58 3.68 -6.08
N LEU A 91 5.55 4.09 -5.26
CA LEU A 91 5.31 4.87 -4.06
C LEU A 91 6.14 6.13 -4.14
N THR A 92 5.52 7.27 -3.85
CA THR A 92 6.18 8.58 -3.79
C THR A 92 6.05 9.16 -2.40
N GLY A 93 7.09 9.87 -1.97
CA GLY A 93 7.21 10.44 -0.64
C GLY A 93 8.56 11.13 -0.48
N ILE A 94 8.70 11.92 0.58
CA ILE A 94 9.89 12.76 0.82
C ILE A 94 10.73 12.26 2.00
N VAL A 95 10.13 11.53 2.94
CA VAL A 95 10.75 11.10 4.19
C VAL A 95 11.41 9.72 4.04
N GLN A 96 12.75 9.73 3.98
CA GLN A 96 13.55 8.51 3.86
C GLN A 96 13.53 7.63 5.12
N VAL A 97 13.35 8.17 6.33
CA VAL A 97 13.31 7.30 7.54
C VAL A 97 12.05 6.44 7.60
N ALA A 98 10.92 6.99 7.13
CA ALA A 98 9.65 6.28 6.98
C ALA A 98 9.79 5.12 6.00
N LYS A 99 10.55 5.34 4.92
CA LYS A 99 10.91 4.33 3.92
C LYS A 99 11.53 3.10 4.55
N GLU A 100 12.57 3.28 5.38
CA GLU A 100 13.31 2.16 5.97
C GLU A 100 12.45 1.34 6.94
N GLY A 101 11.64 2.02 7.76
CA GLY A 101 10.74 1.32 8.68
C GLY A 101 9.67 0.50 7.96
N ILE A 102 8.97 1.10 6.99
CA ILE A 102 7.91 0.43 6.22
C ILE A 102 8.47 -0.67 5.33
N PHE A 103 9.55 -0.39 4.59
CA PHE A 103 10.02 -1.27 3.52
C PHE A 103 11.11 -2.25 3.95
N SER A 104 11.52 -2.25 5.23
CA SER A 104 12.39 -3.27 5.81
C SER A 104 11.92 -4.71 5.55
N GLY A 105 10.61 -4.92 5.36
CA GLY A 105 10.02 -6.22 5.06
C GLY A 105 9.94 -6.60 3.58
N LEU A 106 10.23 -5.68 2.64
CA LEU A 106 10.05 -5.90 1.20
C LEU A 106 11.33 -6.44 0.54
N ASN A 107 11.18 -7.42 -0.35
CA ASN A 107 12.32 -8.10 -0.96
C ASN A 107 12.83 -7.44 -2.27
N ASN A 108 12.03 -6.61 -2.93
CA ASN A 108 12.28 -6.13 -4.30
C ASN A 108 12.04 -4.61 -4.46
N VAL A 109 12.60 -3.80 -3.55
CA VAL A 109 12.41 -2.34 -3.59
C VAL A 109 13.54 -1.68 -4.36
N ILE A 110 13.22 -1.08 -5.50
CA ILE A 110 14.11 -0.15 -6.19
C ILE A 110 13.74 1.26 -5.75
N THR A 111 14.74 2.05 -5.38
CA THR A 111 14.52 3.44 -4.94
C THR A 111 15.23 4.39 -5.88
N TYR A 112 14.51 5.41 -6.31
CA TYR A 112 15.05 6.55 -7.02
C TYR A 112 15.03 7.76 -6.09
N ASN A 113 16.15 8.46 -6.00
CA ASN A 113 16.25 9.72 -5.28
C ASN A 113 16.54 10.81 -6.32
N ILE A 114 15.79 11.92 -6.27
CA ILE A 114 16.00 13.07 -7.15
C ILE A 114 17.40 13.68 -6.95
N LEU A 115 17.99 13.51 -5.76
CA LEU A 115 19.38 13.92 -5.47
C LEU A 115 20.42 12.88 -5.91
N GLY A 116 20.02 11.78 -6.54
CA GLY A 116 20.94 10.77 -7.06
C GLY A 116 21.50 11.16 -8.42
N ASN A 117 22.67 10.60 -8.76
CA ASN A 117 23.37 10.87 -10.02
C ASN A 117 22.50 10.66 -11.27
N ASP A 118 21.52 9.76 -11.22
CA ASP A 118 20.59 9.49 -12.33
C ASP A 118 19.59 10.64 -12.59
N PHE A 119 19.43 11.58 -11.65
CA PHE A 119 18.48 12.69 -11.72
C PHE A 119 19.12 14.08 -11.56
N GLU A 120 20.45 14.19 -11.49
CA GLU A 120 21.19 15.47 -11.37
C GLU A 120 20.80 16.49 -12.47
N THR A 121 20.32 16.03 -13.63
CA THR A 121 19.97 16.91 -14.77
C THR A 121 18.57 17.54 -14.65
N PHE A 122 17.73 17.11 -13.70
CA PHE A 122 16.36 17.62 -13.53
C PHE A 122 16.24 18.77 -12.51
N LEU A 123 17.32 19.10 -11.80
CA LEU A 123 17.36 20.17 -10.78
C LEU A 123 18.22 21.39 -11.21
N VAL A 124 18.46 21.57 -12.51
CA VAL A 124 19.19 22.72 -13.05
C VAL A 124 18.27 23.92 -13.25
#